data_AF-A0A242NF34-F1
#
_entry.id   AF-A0A242NF34-F1
#
_cell.length_a   1.000
_cell.length_b   1.000
_cell.length_c   1.000
_cell.angle_alpha   90.00
_cell.angle_beta   90.00
_cell.angle_gamma   90.00
#
_symmetry.space_group_name_H-M   'P 1'
#
loop_
_entity.id
_entity.type
_entity.pdbx_description
1 polymer ?
#
loop_
_entity_poly.entity_id
_entity_poly.type
_entity_poly.pdbx_seq_one_letter_code
_entity_poly.pdbx_strand_id
1 'polypeptide(L)'
;MKKILILVVLFLTGCDNNKTVEYWSEHPDERADYLKKCSNGDVDRSSQNCENARISQSLEPTSESFKYFENAFKNKDKNDNSSD
;
A
#
# COMPACT_ATOMS: atom_id res chain seq x y z
N MET A 1 -1.57 46.36 -19.47
CA MET A 1 -1.98 46.31 -18.05
C MET A 1 -1.95 44.85 -17.59
N LYS A 2 -1.41 44.61 -16.39
CA LYS A 2 -0.94 43.30 -15.88
C LYS A 2 -2.07 42.26 -15.81
N LYS A 3 -1.82 41.08 -16.38
CA LYS A 3 -2.67 39.88 -16.23
C LYS A 3 -2.50 39.35 -14.80
N ILE A 4 -3.50 39.52 -13.95
CA ILE A 4 -3.50 38.89 -12.63
C ILE A 4 -4.09 37.49 -12.83
N LEU A 5 -3.23 36.50 -13.01
CA LEU A 5 -3.58 35.09 -12.90
C LEU A 5 -3.70 34.78 -11.40
N ILE A 6 -4.93 34.80 -10.89
CA ILE A 6 -5.21 34.28 -9.55
C ILE A 6 -5.20 32.75 -9.66
N LEU A 7 -4.04 32.14 -9.45
CA LEU A 7 -3.86 30.71 -9.23
C LEU A 7 -4.34 30.41 -7.80
N VAL A 8 -5.66 30.31 -7.63
CA VAL A 8 -6.26 29.74 -6.43
C VAL A 8 -6.06 28.23 -6.52
N VAL A 9 -4.92 27.77 -6.03
CA VAL A 9 -4.72 26.37 -5.68
C VAL A 9 -5.47 26.18 -4.37
N LEU A 10 -6.75 25.80 -4.47
CA LEU A 10 -7.48 25.25 -3.34
C LEU A 10 -6.75 23.97 -2.94
N PHE A 11 -5.85 24.09 -1.98
CA PHE A 11 -5.37 22.97 -1.19
C PHE A 11 -6.58 22.43 -0.45
N LEU A 12 -7.22 21.43 -1.05
CA LEU A 12 -8.19 20.53 -0.42
C LEU A 12 -7.45 19.71 0.64
N THR A 13 -6.98 20.32 1.73
CA THR A 13 -6.44 19.57 2.86
C THR A 13 -7.62 18.99 3.66
N GLY A 14 -8.07 17.81 3.23
CA GLY A 14 -8.38 16.69 4.10
C GLY A 14 -9.65 16.74 4.95
N CYS A 15 -10.80 16.49 4.32
CA CYS A 15 -11.85 15.65 4.92
C CYS A 15 -11.74 14.22 4.36
N ASP A 16 -10.53 13.72 4.16
CA ASP A 16 -10.33 12.34 3.77
C ASP A 16 -10.47 11.47 5.02
N ASN A 17 -11.60 10.76 5.11
CA ASN A 17 -11.77 9.69 6.08
C ASN A 17 -10.54 8.77 6.01
N ASN A 18 -9.92 8.50 7.17
CA ASN A 18 -8.73 7.64 7.23
C ASN A 18 -9.05 6.28 6.58
N LYS A 19 -8.36 5.97 5.49
CA LYS A 19 -8.41 4.69 4.80
C LYS A 19 -7.82 3.61 5.70
N THR A 20 -8.45 2.46 5.76
CA THR A 20 -8.00 1.33 6.61
C THR A 20 -6.76 0.66 6.03
N VAL A 21 -6.08 -0.15 6.83
CA VAL A 21 -5.00 -1.02 6.35
C VAL A 21 -5.50 -1.93 5.22
N GLU A 22 -6.71 -2.48 5.35
CA GLU A 22 -7.33 -3.36 4.35
C GLU A 22 -7.48 -2.68 3.00
N TYR A 23 -7.98 -1.45 2.97
CA TYR A 23 -8.09 -0.67 1.74
C TYR A 23 -6.74 -0.56 1.03
N TRP A 24 -5.68 -0.23 1.76
CA TRP A 24 -4.35 -0.11 1.16
C TRP A 24 -3.77 -1.44 0.69
N SER A 25 -4.17 -2.56 1.30
CA SER A 25 -3.83 -3.91 0.82
C SER A 25 -4.51 -4.22 -0.52
N GLU A 26 -5.80 -3.88 -0.65
CA GLU A 26 -6.60 -4.07 -1.87
C GLU A 26 -6.21 -3.12 -3.01
N HIS A 27 -5.58 -1.99 -2.70
CA HIS A 27 -5.19 -0.95 -3.65
C HIS A 27 -3.67 -0.68 -3.66
N PRO A 28 -2.83 -1.63 -4.14
CA PRO A 28 -1.37 -1.53 -4.06
C PRO A 28 -0.77 -0.38 -4.87
N ASP A 29 -1.34 -0.07 -6.04
CA ASP A 29 -0.87 1.05 -6.88
C ASP A 29 -1.14 2.40 -6.21
N GLU A 30 -2.35 2.57 -5.65
CA GLU A 30 -2.72 3.77 -4.91
C GLU A 30 -1.87 3.91 -3.64
N ARG A 31 -1.62 2.81 -2.93
CA ARG A 31 -0.72 2.75 -1.77
C ARG A 31 0.69 3.22 -2.15
N ALA A 32 1.25 2.72 -3.25
CA ALA A 32 2.59 3.07 -3.69
C ALA A 32 2.72 4.58 -3.98
N ASP A 33 1.74 5.16 -4.68
CA ASP A 33 1.72 6.59 -4.97
C ASP A 33 1.46 7.44 -3.72
N TYR A 34 0.62 6.97 -2.80
CA TYR A 34 0.36 7.67 -1.54
C TYR A 34 1.60 7.65 -0.63
N LEU A 35 2.35 6.54 -0.58
CA LEU A 35 3.61 6.44 0.17
C LEU A 35 4.70 7.39 -0.38
N LYS A 36 4.73 7.64 -1.70
CA LYS A 36 5.59 8.67 -2.28
C LYS A 36 5.20 10.06 -1.75
N LYS A 37 3.91 10.40 -1.75
CA LYS A 37 3.39 11.66 -1.18
C LYS A 37 3.78 11.81 0.30
N CYS A 38 3.64 10.74 1.09
CA CYS A 38 4.06 10.70 2.49
C CYS A 38 5.56 10.96 2.69
N SER A 39 6.39 10.60 1.70
CA SER A 39 7.85 10.72 1.76
C SER A 39 8.34 12.08 1.27
N ASN A 40 7.65 12.64 0.27
CA ASN A 40 7.93 13.96 -0.29
C ASN A 40 7.45 15.12 0.59
N GLY A 41 6.56 14.84 1.56
CA GLY A 41 5.92 15.87 2.39
C GLY A 41 4.72 16.54 1.72
N ASP A 42 4.17 15.93 0.67
CA ASP A 42 2.97 16.42 -0.02
C ASP A 42 1.70 16.25 0.83
N VAL A 43 1.76 15.34 1.82
CA VAL A 43 0.76 15.11 2.86
C VAL A 43 1.45 15.06 4.22
N ASP A 44 0.69 15.20 5.32
CA ASP A 44 1.22 15.00 6.66
C ASP A 44 1.76 13.57 6.82
N ARG A 45 3.08 13.47 6.95
CA ARG A 45 3.81 12.21 7.09
C ARG A 45 3.40 11.42 8.33
N SER A 46 2.89 12.12 9.35
CA SER A 46 2.38 11.55 10.60
C SER A 46 0.88 11.25 10.57
N SER A 47 0.22 11.47 9.42
CA SER A 47 -1.20 11.12 9.26
C SER A 47 -1.44 9.61 9.40
N GLN A 48 -2.61 9.26 9.91
CA GLN A 48 -3.06 7.88 10.02
C GLN A 48 -3.08 7.15 8.67
N ASN A 49 -3.36 7.87 7.57
CA ASN A 49 -3.29 7.31 6.22
C ASN A 49 -1.87 6.87 5.85
N CYS A 50 -0.86 7.68 6.14
CA CYS A 50 0.53 7.29 5.90
C CYS A 50 0.93 6.09 6.76
N GLU A 51 0.45 6.01 7.99
CA GLU A 51 0.71 4.87 8.86
C GLU A 51 0.03 3.58 8.36
N ASN A 52 -1.25 3.65 8.03
CA ASN A 52 -2.00 2.50 7.53
C ASN A 52 -1.43 1.99 6.19
N ALA A 53 -0.99 2.90 5.30
CA ALA A 53 -0.34 2.55 4.05
C ALA A 53 1.00 1.81 4.29
N ARG A 54 1.82 2.24 5.26
CA ARG A 54 3.08 1.54 5.63
C ARG A 54 2.80 0.17 6.21
N ILE A 55 1.82 0.06 7.11
CA ILE A 55 1.42 -1.21 7.71
C ILE A 55 0.99 -2.19 6.62
N SER A 56 0.10 -1.78 5.70
CA SER A 56 -0.35 -2.66 4.61
C SER A 56 0.80 -3.13 3.71
N GLN A 57 1.78 -2.26 3.40
CA GLN A 57 2.97 -2.66 2.64
C GLN A 57 3.80 -3.73 3.37
N SER A 58 3.86 -3.69 4.71
CA SER A 58 4.55 -4.71 5.50
C SER A 58 3.82 -6.06 5.55
N LEU A 59 2.51 -6.06 5.29
CA LEU A 59 1.67 -7.27 5.24
C LEU A 59 1.67 -7.92 3.85
N GLU A 60 2.11 -7.20 2.81
CA GLU A 60 2.13 -7.71 1.44
C GLU A 60 3.09 -8.91 1.37
N PRO A 61 2.58 -10.12 1.08
CA PRO A 61 3.44 -11.29 1.03
C PRO A 61 4.38 -11.13 -0.15
N THR A 62 5.68 -11.17 0.12
CA THR A 62 6.69 -11.05 -0.93
C THR A 62 6.55 -12.21 -1.92
N SER A 63 6.91 -11.96 -3.18
CA SER A 63 6.93 -13.04 -4.19
C SER A 63 7.82 -14.22 -3.77
N GLU A 64 8.82 -13.99 -2.92
CA GLU A 64 9.65 -15.05 -2.32
C GLU A 64 8.90 -15.84 -1.24
N SER A 65 8.16 -15.18 -0.35
CA SER A 65 7.37 -15.89 0.66
C SER A 65 6.28 -16.73 0.01
N PHE A 66 5.62 -16.22 -1.03
CA PHE A 66 4.67 -17.01 -1.83
C PHE A 66 5.32 -18.25 -2.46
N LYS A 67 6.49 -18.12 -3.09
CA LYS A 67 7.21 -19.27 -3.66
C LYS A 67 7.59 -20.30 -2.59
N TYR A 68 7.99 -19.84 -1.40
CA TYR A 68 8.30 -20.72 -0.29
C TYR A 68 7.06 -21.50 0.18
N PHE A 69 5.94 -20.81 0.37
CA PHE A 69 4.67 -21.46 0.73
C PHE A 69 4.21 -22.45 -0.35
N GLU A 70 4.22 -22.05 -1.63
CA GLU A 70 3.83 -22.92 -2.74
C GLU A 70 4.67 -24.20 -2.80
N ASN A 71 6.00 -24.08 -2.62
CA ASN A 71 6.89 -25.24 -2.57
C ASN A 71 6.63 -26.12 -1.35
N ALA A 72 6.33 -25.54 -0.19
CA ALA A 72 5.98 -26.29 1.01
C ALA A 72 4.67 -27.10 0.84
N PHE A 73 3.65 -26.53 0.21
CA PHE A 73 2.41 -27.23 -0.13
C PHE A 73 2.67 -28.37 -1.14
N LYS A 74 3.38 -28.08 -2.24
CA LYS A 74 3.71 -29.10 -3.27
C LYS A 74 4.52 -30.28 -2.72
N ASN A 75 5.36 -30.06 -1.71
CA ASN A 75 6.13 -31.13 -1.08
C ASN A 75 5.30 -31.96 -0.09
N LYS A 76 4.25 -31.40 0.51
CA LYS A 76 3.32 -32.13 1.37
C LYS A 76 2.50 -33.13 0.53
N ASP A 77 1.95 -32.68 -0.61
CA ASP A 77 1.16 -33.52 -1.50
C ASP A 77 1.96 -34.71 -2.09
N LYS A 78 3.28 -34.56 -2.25
CA LYS A 78 4.15 -35.66 -2.73
C LYS A 78 4.44 -36.71 -1.67
N ASN A 79 4.52 -36.32 -0.41
CA ASN A 79 4.81 -37.27 0.69
C ASN A 79 3.57 -38.10 1.06
N ASP A 80 2.37 -37.54 0.93
CA ASP A 80 1.12 -38.29 1.17
C ASP A 80 0.79 -39.30 0.05
N ASN A 81 1.36 -39.13 -1.15
CA ASN A 81 1.20 -40.07 -2.29
C ASN A 81 2.37 -41.07 -2.45
N SER A 82 3.32 -41.11 -1.51
CA SER A 82 4.49 -42.02 -1.53
C SER A 82 4.42 -43.12 -0.45
N SER A 83 3.23 -43.37 0.11
CA SER A 83 2.94 -44.51 0.98
C SER A 83 1.90 -45.41 0.31
N ASP A 84 2.26 -46.03 -0.81
CA ASP A 84 1.63 -47.22 -1.38
C ASP A 84 2.73 -48.22 -1.80
#